data_AF-A0A376KXA2-F1
#
_entry.id   AF-A0A376KXA2-F1
#
_cell.length_a   1.000
_cell.length_b   1.000
_cell.length_c   1.000
_cell.angle_alpha   90.00
_cell.angle_beta   90.00
_cell.angle_gamma   90.00
#
_symmetry.space_group_name_H-M   'P 1'
#
loop_
_entity.id
_entity.type
_entity.pdbx_description
1 polymer ?
#
loop_
_entity_poly.entity_id
_entity_poly.type
_entity_poly.pdbx_seq_one_letter_code
_entity_poly.pdbx_strand_id
1 'polypeptide(L)'
;MQRGVLIVPVNTLMQRVCPHSFLHGHALVMKKGQRLSRDALRTQLDSAGYRHVDQVMEHGEYATRGALLDLFPMGSELPYRLDFFDDEIDSLRVFDVDSQRTLEEVEAINLLPAHEFPTDKAAIELFRSQWRDTFEVKRDPEHIYQQVSKGTLPAGIEYWQPLFFSEPLPPLFSYFPANTLLVNTGDLETSAERFQADTLARFENRGVDPMRPLLPPQSLWLRVDELFSELKNWPRVQLKTEHLPTKAANANLGFQKLPDLAVQAQQKRRWMRCVSSSRLSTVRWCSR
;
A
#
# COMPACT_ATOMS: atom_id res chain seq x y z
N MET A 1 5.90 16.08 10.49
CA MET A 1 6.43 14.81 9.97
C MET A 1 6.99 14.01 11.13
N GLN A 2 6.33 12.91 11.48
CA GLN A 2 6.96 11.91 12.35
C GLN A 2 8.11 11.27 11.57
N ARG A 3 9.27 11.11 12.21
CA ARG A 3 10.37 10.32 11.64
C ARG A 3 10.00 8.85 11.82
N GLY A 4 10.35 8.02 10.85
CA GLY A 4 10.01 6.61 10.89
C GLY A 4 10.81 5.78 9.91
N VAL A 5 10.58 4.48 9.95
CA VAL A 5 11.13 3.50 9.01
C VAL A 5 9.96 2.86 8.30
N LEU A 6 9.96 2.93 6.96
CA LEU A 6 9.02 2.19 6.11
C LEU A 6 9.77 0.98 5.54
N ILE A 7 9.25 -0.22 5.79
CA ILE A 7 9.82 -1.47 5.29
C ILE A 7 9.03 -1.88 4.06
N VAL A 8 9.70 -1.97 2.91
CA VAL A 8 9.08 -2.34 1.63
C VAL A 8 9.82 -3.54 1.03
N PRO A 9 9.13 -4.66 0.79
CA PRO A 9 9.67 -5.79 0.03
C PRO A 9 10.02 -5.40 -1.42
N VAL A 10 10.99 -6.11 -2.04
CA VAL A 10 11.44 -5.80 -3.41
C VAL A 10 10.31 -5.91 -4.44
N ASN A 11 9.47 -6.94 -4.32
CA ASN A 11 8.31 -7.13 -5.19
C ASN A 11 7.30 -5.98 -5.10
N THR A 12 7.03 -5.47 -3.89
CA THR A 12 6.16 -4.30 -3.69
C THR A 12 6.82 -3.02 -4.19
N LEU A 13 8.13 -2.84 -3.99
CA LEU A 13 8.85 -1.67 -4.47
C LEU A 13 8.88 -1.58 -6.01
N MET A 14 8.90 -2.74 -6.68
CA MET A 14 8.84 -2.81 -8.14
C MET A 14 7.43 -2.55 -8.69
N GLN A 15 6.38 -2.68 -7.88
CA GLN A 15 5.03 -2.40 -8.32
C GLN A 15 4.82 -0.88 -8.48
N ARG A 16 4.27 -0.49 -9.62
CA ARG A 16 3.80 0.87 -9.89
C ARG A 16 2.54 1.12 -9.08
N VAL A 17 2.31 2.37 -8.69
CA VAL A 17 1.24 2.75 -7.77
C VAL A 17 0.35 3.80 -8.39
N CYS A 18 -0.83 4.02 -7.81
CA CYS A 18 -1.69 5.12 -8.21
C CYS A 18 -0.97 6.47 -8.05
N PRO A 19 -1.24 7.47 -8.91
CA PRO A 19 -0.61 8.77 -8.80
C PRO A 19 -1.07 9.53 -7.56
N HIS A 20 -0.18 10.31 -6.95
CA HIS A 20 -0.51 11.11 -5.76
C HIS A 20 -1.70 12.07 -6.00
N SER A 21 -1.84 12.58 -7.22
CA SER A 21 -2.95 13.44 -7.64
C SER A 21 -4.31 12.76 -7.46
N PHE A 22 -4.40 11.45 -7.69
CA PHE A 22 -5.64 10.69 -7.49
C PHE A 22 -6.01 10.63 -6.01
N LEU A 23 -5.08 10.22 -5.14
CA LEU A 23 -5.35 10.14 -3.70
C LEU A 23 -5.71 11.50 -3.11
N HIS A 24 -4.99 12.57 -3.49
CA HIS A 24 -5.26 13.90 -2.97
C HIS A 24 -6.57 14.49 -3.51
N GLY A 25 -6.86 14.30 -4.80
CA GLY A 25 -8.06 14.83 -5.44
C GLY A 25 -9.36 14.15 -5.02
N HIS A 26 -9.28 12.89 -4.58
CA HIS A 26 -10.43 12.10 -4.12
C HIS A 26 -10.44 11.86 -2.61
N ALA A 27 -9.59 12.55 -1.84
CA ALA A 27 -9.68 12.56 -0.39
C ALA A 27 -10.80 13.53 0.06
N LEU A 28 -11.75 13.04 0.85
CA LEU A 28 -12.82 13.86 1.42
C LEU A 28 -12.58 14.07 2.91
N VAL A 29 -12.48 15.33 3.33
CA VAL A 29 -12.46 15.69 4.75
C VAL A 29 -13.87 16.06 5.17
N MET A 30 -14.38 15.39 6.20
CA MET A 30 -15.66 15.71 6.83
C MET A 30 -15.43 16.25 8.23
N LYS A 31 -16.14 17.30 8.60
CA LYS A 31 -16.02 17.93 9.92
C LYS A 31 -17.38 18.11 10.59
N LYS A 32 -17.37 18.10 11.92
CA LYS A 32 -18.54 18.50 12.71
C LYS A 32 -18.97 19.92 12.34
N GLY A 33 -20.27 20.12 12.18
CA GLY A 33 -20.87 21.39 11.75
C GLY A 33 -20.77 21.69 10.25
N GLN A 34 -20.27 20.74 9.45
CA GLN A 34 -20.25 20.90 8.01
C GLN A 34 -21.67 20.74 7.44
N ARG A 35 -22.12 21.73 6.67
CA ARG A 35 -23.34 21.67 5.89
C ARG A 35 -23.17 20.71 4.72
N LEU A 36 -23.63 19.49 4.91
CA LEU A 36 -23.62 18.42 3.93
C LEU A 36 -24.84 17.54 4.21
N SER A 37 -25.73 17.42 3.24
CA SER A 37 -26.87 16.51 3.40
C SER A 37 -26.39 15.06 3.32
N ARG A 38 -27.10 14.18 4.03
CA ARG A 38 -26.84 12.74 4.02
C ARG A 38 -26.84 12.16 2.59
N ASP A 39 -27.78 12.60 1.76
CA ASP A 39 -27.92 12.09 0.39
C ASP A 39 -26.82 12.61 -0.54
N ALA A 40 -26.30 13.82 -0.29
CA ALA A 40 -25.12 14.32 -0.98
C ALA A 40 -23.87 13.52 -0.58
N LEU A 41 -23.69 13.25 0.71
CA LEU A 41 -22.59 12.38 1.18
C LEU A 41 -22.72 10.97 0.59
N ARG A 42 -23.92 10.40 0.54
CA ARG A 42 -24.16 9.08 -0.08
C ARG A 42 -23.68 9.05 -1.53
N THR A 43 -24.05 10.07 -2.30
CA THR A 43 -23.65 10.18 -3.71
C THR A 43 -22.13 10.33 -3.85
N GLN A 44 -21.49 11.05 -2.92
CA GLN A 44 -20.02 11.15 -2.88
C GLN A 44 -19.36 9.80 -2.54
N LEU A 45 -19.90 9.05 -1.57
CA LEU A 45 -19.43 7.72 -1.20
C LEU A 45 -19.57 6.73 -2.37
N ASP A 46 -20.73 6.73 -3.04
CA ASP A 46 -20.96 5.94 -4.26
C ASP A 46 -19.91 6.26 -5.34
N SER A 47 -19.63 7.55 -5.56
CA SER A 47 -18.62 7.99 -6.54
C SER A 47 -17.18 7.64 -6.13
N ALA A 48 -16.90 7.54 -4.83
CA ALA A 48 -15.61 7.13 -4.28
C ALA A 48 -15.43 5.61 -4.23
N GLY A 49 -16.43 4.83 -4.67
CA GLY A 49 -16.40 3.37 -4.76
C GLY A 49 -16.80 2.64 -3.47
N TYR A 50 -17.36 3.34 -2.48
CA TYR A 50 -17.82 2.70 -1.25
C TYR A 50 -19.07 1.87 -1.52
N ARG A 51 -19.20 0.73 -0.83
CA ARG A 51 -20.33 -0.19 -0.99
C ARG A 51 -21.42 0.12 0.04
N HIS A 52 -22.65 0.26 -0.44
CA HIS A 52 -23.82 0.37 0.44
C HIS A 52 -24.20 -1.01 0.99
N VAL A 53 -24.23 -1.14 2.31
CA VAL A 53 -24.59 -2.37 3.03
C VAL A 53 -25.59 -2.05 4.14
N ASP A 54 -26.28 -3.07 4.65
CA ASP A 54 -27.22 -2.90 5.77
C ASP A 54 -26.48 -2.66 7.10
N GLN A 55 -25.29 -3.25 7.25
CA GLN A 55 -24.43 -3.14 8.41
C GLN A 55 -22.96 -3.13 7.98
N VAL A 56 -22.24 -2.12 8.43
CA VAL A 56 -20.81 -1.94 8.14
C VAL A 56 -19.98 -2.93 8.96
N MET A 57 -19.16 -3.71 8.27
CA MET A 57 -18.24 -4.68 8.88
C MET A 57 -16.81 -4.53 8.36
N GLU A 58 -16.65 -4.19 7.08
CA GLU A 58 -15.34 -4.09 6.42
C GLU A 58 -15.03 -2.66 5.94
N HIS A 59 -13.75 -2.39 5.67
CA HIS A 59 -13.32 -1.16 5.03
C HIS A 59 -13.97 -0.96 3.67
N GLY A 60 -14.28 0.30 3.34
CA GLY A 60 -14.91 0.64 2.06
C GLY A 60 -16.43 0.43 2.07
N GLU A 61 -17.03 0.16 3.22
CA GLU A 61 -18.48 0.01 3.38
C GLU A 61 -19.13 1.21 4.05
N TYR A 62 -20.39 1.46 3.72
CA TYR A 62 -21.23 2.39 4.44
C TYR A 62 -22.68 1.91 4.53
N ALA A 63 -23.39 2.32 5.57
CA ALA A 63 -24.79 1.99 5.82
C ALA A 63 -25.57 3.26 6.18
N THR A 64 -26.83 3.34 5.74
CA THR A 64 -27.71 4.48 6.04
C THR A 64 -28.91 4.03 6.86
N ARG A 65 -29.17 4.70 7.99
CA ARG A 65 -30.27 4.36 8.92
C ARG A 65 -30.92 5.64 9.46
N GLY A 66 -31.93 6.14 8.74
CA GLY A 66 -32.60 7.38 9.11
C GLY A 66 -31.65 8.57 9.07
N ALA A 67 -31.44 9.23 10.20
CA ALA A 67 -30.49 10.34 10.36
C ALA A 67 -29.03 9.89 10.49
N LEU A 68 -28.78 8.60 10.70
CA LEU A 68 -27.44 8.06 10.90
C LEU A 68 -26.84 7.56 9.59
N LEU A 69 -25.53 7.77 9.45
CA LEU A 69 -24.72 7.14 8.41
C LEU A 69 -23.48 6.52 9.07
N ASP A 70 -23.36 5.20 8.95
CA ASP A 70 -22.17 4.47 9.38
C ASP A 70 -21.25 4.30 8.17
N LEU A 71 -19.94 4.51 8.34
CA LEU A 71 -18.97 4.31 7.28
C LEU A 71 -17.63 3.82 7.83
N PHE A 72 -16.94 2.96 7.08
CA PHE A 72 -15.60 2.50 7.42
C PHE A 72 -14.58 3.03 6.41
N PRO A 73 -13.88 4.15 6.72
CA PRO A 73 -12.94 4.77 5.81
C PRO A 73 -11.78 3.86 5.47
N MET A 74 -11.40 3.82 4.18
CA MET A 74 -10.08 3.35 3.80
C MET A 74 -9.00 4.22 4.47
N GLY A 75 -8.02 3.56 5.10
CA GLY A 75 -6.94 4.22 5.83
C GLY A 75 -7.22 4.56 7.30
N SER A 76 -8.44 4.28 7.80
CA SER A 76 -8.74 4.31 9.24
C SER A 76 -8.68 2.91 9.84
N GLU A 77 -8.26 2.77 11.09
CA GLU A 77 -8.36 1.50 11.82
C GLU A 77 -9.77 1.24 12.35
N LEU A 78 -10.58 2.30 12.54
CA LEU A 78 -11.91 2.24 13.15
C LEU A 78 -12.97 2.87 12.25
N PRO A 79 -14.22 2.39 12.28
CA PRO A 79 -15.33 2.99 11.55
C PRO A 79 -15.96 4.14 12.33
N TYR A 80 -16.75 4.96 11.62
CA TYR A 80 -17.39 6.15 12.17
C TYR A 80 -18.90 6.15 11.90
N ARG A 81 -19.64 6.65 12.88
CA ARG A 81 -21.07 6.93 12.82
C ARG A 81 -21.26 8.45 12.78
N LEU A 82 -21.89 8.93 11.72
CA LEU A 82 -22.24 10.32 11.53
C LEU A 82 -23.73 10.50 11.84
N ASP A 83 -24.04 11.49 12.66
CA ASP A 83 -25.41 11.91 12.94
C ASP A 83 -25.72 13.20 12.17
N PHE A 84 -26.84 13.23 11.46
CA PHE A 84 -27.25 14.36 10.63
C PHE A 84 -28.47 15.07 11.22
N PHE A 85 -28.39 16.39 11.30
CA PHE A 85 -29.50 17.26 11.71
C PHE A 85 -29.60 18.44 10.74
N ASP A 86 -30.78 18.69 10.15
CA ASP A 86 -31.03 19.79 9.19
C ASP A 86 -29.95 19.95 8.09
N ASP A 87 -29.58 18.85 7.43
CA ASP A 87 -28.54 18.79 6.38
C ASP A 87 -27.14 19.25 6.84
N GLU A 88 -26.85 19.06 8.12
CA GLU A 88 -25.57 19.32 8.76
C GLU A 88 -25.07 18.09 9.52
N ILE A 89 -23.75 17.87 9.54
CA ILE A 89 -23.13 16.84 10.37
C ILE A 89 -23.13 17.32 11.83
N ASP A 90 -24.04 16.83 12.65
CA ASP A 90 -24.17 17.20 14.05
C ASP A 90 -23.06 16.58 14.91
N SER A 91 -22.77 15.28 14.71
CA SER A 91 -21.68 14.62 15.42
C SER A 91 -21.03 13.51 14.60
N LEU A 92 -19.74 13.27 14.86
CA LEU A 92 -18.99 12.13 14.34
C LEU A 92 -18.46 11.32 15.51
N ARG A 93 -18.80 10.03 15.55
CA ARG A 93 -18.38 9.15 16.65
C ARG A 93 -17.71 7.91 16.10
N VAL A 94 -16.64 7.47 16.73
CA VAL A 94 -16.10 6.13 16.49
C VAL A 94 -17.12 5.11 16.99
N PHE A 95 -17.27 3.96 16.31
CA PHE A 95 -18.05 2.85 16.85
C PHE A 95 -17.32 1.52 16.68
N ASP A 96 -17.71 0.55 17.49
CA ASP A 96 -17.16 -0.80 17.43
C ASP A 96 -18.03 -1.70 16.54
N VAL A 97 -17.42 -2.37 15.55
CA VAL A 97 -18.16 -3.18 14.54
C VAL A 97 -18.88 -4.37 15.16
N ASP A 98 -18.35 -4.96 16.23
CA ASP A 98 -18.91 -6.16 16.86
C ASP A 98 -20.09 -5.82 17.77
N SER A 99 -19.95 -4.82 18.64
CA SER A 99 -20.98 -4.39 19.58
C SER A 99 -21.96 -3.37 19.00
N GLN A 100 -21.62 -2.73 17.89
CA GLN A 100 -22.40 -1.66 17.23
C GLN A 100 -22.66 -0.43 18.12
N ARG A 101 -21.81 -0.24 19.14
CA ARG A 101 -21.91 0.87 20.11
C ARG A 101 -20.91 1.97 19.78
N THR A 102 -21.36 3.21 19.94
CA THR A 102 -20.49 4.39 19.82
C THR A 102 -19.52 4.48 20.99
N LEU A 103 -18.34 5.00 20.69
CA LEU A 103 -17.23 5.21 21.60
C LEU A 103 -17.01 6.72 21.73
N GLU A 104 -15.82 7.19 21.37
CA GLU A 104 -15.42 8.59 21.43
C GLU A 104 -15.97 9.43 20.27
N GLU A 105 -16.11 10.73 20.52
CA GLU A 105 -16.50 11.72 19.51
C GLU A 105 -15.24 12.33 18.89
N VAL A 106 -15.27 12.57 17.58
CA VAL A 106 -14.17 13.16 16.81
C VAL A 106 -14.64 14.41 16.08
N GLU A 107 -13.74 15.39 15.92
CA GLU A 107 -14.08 16.66 15.25
C GLU A 107 -14.09 16.55 13.73
N ALA A 108 -13.27 15.66 13.18
CA ALA A 108 -13.08 15.49 11.75
C ALA A 108 -12.62 14.08 11.40
N ILE A 109 -12.97 13.64 10.20
CA ILE A 109 -12.48 12.40 9.59
C ILE A 109 -11.96 12.68 8.18
N ASN A 110 -10.98 11.89 7.75
CA ASN A 110 -10.47 11.91 6.40
C ASN A 110 -10.81 10.60 5.70
N LEU A 111 -11.45 10.69 4.55
CA LEU A 111 -11.91 9.57 3.76
C LEU A 111 -11.04 9.44 2.53
N LEU A 112 -10.35 8.31 2.39
CA LEU A 112 -9.67 7.94 1.15
C LEU A 112 -10.64 7.20 0.21
N PRO A 113 -10.36 7.15 -1.10
CA PRO A 113 -11.12 6.33 -2.04
C PRO A 113 -11.17 4.86 -1.63
N ALA A 114 -12.23 4.15 -2.01
CA ALA A 114 -12.39 2.73 -1.70
C ALA A 114 -11.33 1.84 -2.37
N HIS A 115 -10.78 2.29 -3.50
CA HIS A 115 -9.82 1.55 -4.30
C HIS A 115 -8.64 2.43 -4.73
N GLU A 116 -7.55 1.81 -5.15
CA GLU A 116 -6.38 2.49 -5.71
C GLU A 116 -6.59 2.95 -7.17
N PHE A 117 -7.83 2.98 -7.64
CA PHE A 117 -8.22 3.49 -8.95
C PHE A 117 -9.65 4.06 -8.87
N PRO A 118 -10.00 5.04 -9.72
CA PRO A 118 -11.33 5.62 -9.73
C PRO A 118 -12.36 4.63 -10.29
N THR A 119 -13.58 4.68 -9.74
CA THR A 119 -14.69 3.79 -10.11
C THR A 119 -15.96 4.55 -10.49
N ASP A 120 -15.85 5.87 -10.66
CA ASP A 120 -16.96 6.72 -11.09
C ASP A 120 -17.25 6.52 -12.59
N LYS A 121 -18.33 7.15 -13.08
CA LYS A 121 -18.77 6.98 -14.47
C LYS A 121 -17.70 7.41 -15.47
N ALA A 122 -16.96 8.49 -15.19
CA ALA A 122 -15.90 8.96 -16.08
C ALA A 122 -14.75 7.95 -16.15
N ALA A 123 -14.37 7.34 -15.03
CA ALA A 123 -13.36 6.28 -15.00
C ALA A 123 -13.80 5.02 -15.76
N ILE A 124 -15.07 4.62 -15.65
CA ILE A 124 -15.60 3.48 -16.42
C ILE A 124 -15.56 3.78 -17.93
N GLU A 125 -15.88 5.01 -18.35
CA GLU A 125 -15.78 5.43 -19.75
C GLU A 125 -14.34 5.43 -20.25
N LEU A 126 -13.40 5.94 -19.44
CA LEU A 126 -11.97 5.91 -19.73
C LEU A 126 -11.46 4.48 -19.86
N PHE A 127 -11.79 3.62 -18.89
CA PHE A 127 -11.47 2.20 -18.92
C PHE A 127 -11.97 1.54 -20.20
N ARG A 128 -13.22 1.79 -20.59
CA ARG A 128 -13.80 1.24 -21.83
C ARG A 128 -13.10 1.77 -23.09
N SER A 129 -12.64 3.02 -23.09
CA SER A 129 -11.85 3.56 -24.19
C SER A 129 -10.50 2.86 -24.29
N GLN A 130 -9.70 2.91 -23.22
CA GLN A 130 -8.36 2.33 -23.21
C GLN A 130 -8.36 0.81 -23.40
N TRP A 131 -9.40 0.13 -22.91
CA TRP A 131 -9.59 -1.30 -23.18
C TRP A 131 -9.71 -1.57 -24.67
N ARG A 132 -10.54 -0.83 -25.41
CA ARG A 132 -10.75 -1.03 -26.85
C ARG A 132 -9.50 -0.72 -27.67
N ASP A 133 -8.64 0.17 -27.18
CA ASP A 133 -7.37 0.51 -27.81
C ASP A 133 -6.30 -0.59 -27.58
N THR A 134 -6.46 -1.40 -26.53
CA THR A 134 -5.45 -2.40 -26.10
C THR A 134 -5.88 -3.84 -26.41
N PHE A 135 -7.16 -4.16 -26.28
CA PHE A 135 -7.71 -5.51 -26.31
C PHE A 135 -8.99 -5.59 -27.15
N GLU A 136 -9.27 -6.80 -27.63
CA GLU A 136 -10.57 -7.10 -28.23
C GLU A 136 -11.68 -7.12 -27.17
N VAL A 137 -12.92 -6.91 -27.63
CA VAL A 137 -14.12 -6.94 -26.77
C VAL A 137 -15.00 -8.10 -27.17
N LYS A 138 -15.32 -8.96 -26.20
CA LYS A 138 -16.33 -10.01 -26.36
C LYS A 138 -17.67 -9.58 -25.76
N ARG A 139 -18.76 -10.14 -26.28
CA ARG A 139 -20.13 -9.89 -25.80
C ARG A 139 -20.52 -10.72 -24.58
N ASP A 140 -19.64 -11.63 -24.17
CA ASP A 140 -19.88 -12.53 -23.04
C ASP A 140 -20.01 -11.72 -21.73
N PRO A 141 -21.06 -11.95 -20.91
CA PRO A 141 -21.23 -11.23 -19.64
C PRO A 141 -20.09 -11.46 -18.63
N GLU A 142 -19.34 -12.56 -18.73
CA GLU A 142 -18.19 -12.84 -17.86
C GLU A 142 -16.93 -12.07 -18.28
N HIS A 143 -16.91 -11.51 -19.50
CA HIS A 143 -15.78 -10.74 -19.98
C HIS A 143 -15.58 -9.46 -19.16
N ILE A 144 -14.33 -9.15 -18.79
CA ILE A 144 -13.99 -8.04 -17.88
C ILE A 144 -14.56 -6.71 -18.36
N TYR A 145 -14.43 -6.41 -19.65
CA TYR A 145 -15.05 -5.24 -20.26
C TYR A 145 -16.56 -5.12 -19.95
N GLN A 146 -17.31 -6.21 -20.03
CA GLN A 146 -18.77 -6.19 -19.80
C GLN A 146 -19.10 -6.03 -18.32
N GLN A 147 -18.35 -6.68 -17.43
CA GLN A 147 -18.54 -6.56 -15.98
C GLN A 147 -18.30 -5.12 -15.50
N VAL A 148 -17.15 -4.53 -15.87
CA VAL A 148 -16.81 -3.15 -15.50
C VAL A 148 -17.79 -2.15 -16.13
N SER A 149 -18.24 -2.40 -17.36
CA SER A 149 -19.25 -1.56 -18.02
C SER A 149 -20.61 -1.56 -17.30
N LYS A 150 -20.92 -2.60 -16.53
CA LYS A 150 -22.12 -2.69 -15.68
C LYS A 150 -21.89 -2.11 -14.28
N GLY A 151 -20.71 -1.57 -14.00
CA GLY A 151 -20.31 -1.09 -12.67
C GLY A 151 -19.94 -2.21 -11.70
N THR A 152 -19.67 -3.43 -12.18
CA THR A 152 -19.22 -4.54 -11.35
C THR A 152 -17.71 -4.68 -11.44
N LEU A 153 -17.03 -4.73 -10.29
CA LEU A 153 -15.59 -4.95 -10.21
C LEU A 153 -15.32 -6.46 -10.08
N PRO A 154 -14.78 -7.12 -11.12
CA PRO A 154 -14.47 -8.55 -11.07
C PRO A 154 -13.30 -8.82 -10.12
N ALA A 155 -13.24 -10.04 -9.56
CA ALA A 155 -12.13 -10.44 -8.69
C ALA A 155 -10.79 -10.37 -9.43
N GLY A 156 -9.81 -9.64 -8.89
CA GLY A 156 -8.51 -9.42 -9.54
C GLY A 156 -8.50 -8.27 -10.54
N ILE A 157 -9.50 -7.37 -10.52
CA ILE A 157 -9.57 -6.17 -11.36
C ILE A 157 -8.33 -5.26 -11.20
N GLU A 158 -7.64 -5.36 -10.07
CA GLU A 158 -6.44 -4.60 -9.71
C GLU A 158 -5.31 -4.78 -10.74
N TYR A 159 -5.24 -5.92 -11.43
CA TYR A 159 -4.25 -6.13 -12.50
C TYR A 159 -4.55 -5.36 -13.79
N TRP A 160 -5.69 -4.69 -13.88
CA TRP A 160 -6.03 -3.73 -14.94
C TRP A 160 -6.05 -2.28 -14.45
N GLN A 161 -5.51 -2.01 -13.25
CA GLN A 161 -5.40 -0.66 -12.68
C GLN A 161 -4.92 0.41 -13.68
N PRO A 162 -3.90 0.16 -14.55
CA PRO A 162 -3.46 1.17 -15.51
C PRO A 162 -4.56 1.68 -16.45
N LEU A 163 -5.57 0.86 -16.78
CA LEU A 163 -6.65 1.27 -17.70
C LEU A 163 -7.62 2.28 -17.07
N PHE A 164 -7.58 2.47 -15.76
CA PHE A 164 -8.39 3.46 -15.04
C PHE A 164 -7.72 4.84 -14.96
N PHE A 165 -6.48 4.97 -15.46
CA PHE A 165 -5.73 6.23 -15.48
C PHE A 165 -5.33 6.58 -16.90
N SER A 166 -5.42 7.87 -17.25
CA SER A 166 -5.01 8.36 -18.58
C SER A 166 -3.49 8.45 -18.75
N GLU A 167 -2.77 8.48 -17.63
CA GLU A 167 -1.32 8.53 -17.59
C GLU A 167 -0.75 7.21 -17.03
N PRO A 168 0.48 6.82 -17.44
CA PRO A 168 1.14 5.64 -16.88
C PRO A 168 1.28 5.74 -15.36
N LEU A 169 1.13 4.59 -14.68
CA LEU A 169 1.30 4.54 -13.23
C LEU A 169 2.75 4.90 -12.82
N PRO A 170 2.93 5.85 -11.89
CA PRO A 170 4.27 6.20 -11.41
C PRO A 170 4.89 5.09 -10.57
N PRO A 171 6.23 5.05 -10.45
CA PRO A 171 6.91 4.21 -9.48
C PRO A 171 6.61 4.66 -8.05
N LEU A 172 6.69 3.74 -7.08
CA LEU A 172 6.53 4.06 -5.65
C LEU A 172 7.52 5.13 -5.15
N PHE A 173 8.70 5.25 -5.78
CA PHE A 173 9.68 6.30 -5.50
C PHE A 173 9.12 7.73 -5.60
N SER A 174 8.06 7.94 -6.40
CA SER A 174 7.40 9.25 -6.52
C SER A 174 6.76 9.73 -5.20
N TYR A 175 6.46 8.83 -4.26
CA TYR A 175 5.91 9.15 -2.95
C TYR A 175 7.00 9.48 -1.91
N PHE A 176 8.28 9.20 -2.20
CA PHE A 176 9.34 9.37 -1.22
C PHE A 176 9.67 10.86 -1.02
N PRO A 177 9.72 11.34 0.23
CA PRO A 177 10.21 12.69 0.52
C PRO A 177 11.66 12.89 0.03
N ALA A 178 12.02 14.10 -0.37
CA ALA A 178 13.35 14.41 -0.92
C ALA A 178 14.53 14.08 0.01
N ASN A 179 14.30 14.00 1.31
CA ASN A 179 15.31 13.69 2.34
C ASN A 179 15.32 12.20 2.76
N THR A 180 14.83 11.30 1.91
CA THR A 180 14.76 9.86 2.20
C THR A 180 16.14 9.18 2.08
N LEU A 181 16.48 8.35 3.06
CA LEU A 181 17.63 7.45 3.04
C LEU A 181 17.15 6.01 2.87
N LEU A 182 17.65 5.32 1.86
CA LEU A 182 17.32 3.92 1.63
C LEU A 182 18.27 3.01 2.42
N VAL A 183 17.70 1.96 3.02
CA VAL A 183 18.46 0.86 3.62
C VAL A 183 17.98 -0.42 2.97
N ASN A 184 18.90 -1.26 2.51
CA ASN A 184 18.57 -2.57 1.95
C ASN A 184 19.38 -3.67 2.62
N THR A 185 18.81 -4.86 2.60
CA THR A 185 19.35 -6.09 3.16
C THR A 185 19.45 -7.15 2.08
N GLY A 186 20.51 -7.95 2.10
CA GLY A 186 20.69 -9.05 1.15
C GLY A 186 21.00 -8.58 -0.26
N ASP A 187 20.63 -9.39 -1.24
CA ASP A 187 20.88 -9.12 -2.65
C ASP A 187 19.58 -8.70 -3.35
N LEU A 188 19.47 -7.39 -3.63
CA LEU A 188 18.35 -6.81 -4.34
C LEU A 188 18.29 -7.23 -5.81
N GLU A 189 19.43 -7.43 -6.47
CA GLU A 189 19.50 -7.70 -7.90
C GLU A 189 18.94 -9.08 -8.20
N THR A 190 19.49 -10.10 -7.55
CA THR A 190 18.99 -11.48 -7.65
C THR A 190 17.51 -11.58 -7.28
N SER A 191 17.06 -10.84 -6.26
CA SER A 191 15.66 -10.86 -5.82
C SER A 191 14.72 -10.20 -6.84
N ALA A 192 15.14 -9.10 -7.45
CA ALA A 192 14.37 -8.37 -8.46
C ALA A 192 14.30 -9.15 -9.78
N GLU A 193 15.42 -9.72 -10.24
CA GLU A 193 15.47 -10.56 -11.44
C GLU A 193 14.56 -11.79 -11.31
N ARG A 194 14.61 -12.46 -10.16
CA ARG A 194 13.72 -13.58 -9.86
C ARG A 194 12.25 -13.15 -9.94
N PHE A 195 11.89 -12.05 -9.31
CA PHE A 195 10.51 -11.56 -9.33
C PHE A 195 10.04 -11.19 -10.74
N GLN A 196 10.90 -10.54 -11.54
CA GLN A 196 10.59 -10.21 -12.94
C GLN A 196 10.37 -11.48 -13.78
N ALA A 197 11.21 -12.50 -13.63
CA ALA A 197 11.06 -13.79 -14.33
C ALA A 197 9.76 -14.51 -13.91
N ASP A 198 9.46 -14.57 -12.61
CA ASP A 198 8.23 -15.16 -12.09
C ASP A 198 6.98 -14.44 -12.60
N THR A 199 7.05 -13.11 -12.75
CA THR A 199 5.96 -12.27 -13.26
C THR A 199 5.72 -12.52 -14.75
N LEU A 200 6.80 -12.60 -15.54
CA LEU A 200 6.72 -12.92 -16.95
C LEU A 200 6.14 -14.33 -17.18
N ALA A 201 6.62 -15.31 -16.42
CA ALA A 201 6.08 -16.68 -16.49
C ALA A 201 4.58 -16.73 -16.15
N ARG A 202 4.12 -15.93 -15.17
CA ARG A 202 2.67 -15.84 -14.84
C ARG A 202 1.87 -15.19 -15.97
N PHE A 203 2.41 -14.14 -16.58
CA PHE A 203 1.79 -13.46 -17.71
C PHE A 203 1.62 -14.42 -18.90
N GLU A 204 2.66 -15.16 -19.27
CA GLU A 204 2.61 -16.14 -20.36
C GLU A 204 1.64 -17.30 -20.08
N ASN A 205 1.66 -17.83 -18.85
CA ASN A 205 0.79 -18.96 -18.47
C ASN A 205 -0.69 -18.57 -18.33
N ARG A 206 -0.99 -17.35 -17.89
CA ARG A 206 -2.37 -16.89 -17.64
C ARG A 206 -2.95 -16.01 -18.76
N GLY A 207 -2.12 -15.52 -19.68
CA GLY A 207 -2.53 -14.69 -20.81
C GLY A 207 -3.28 -15.44 -21.92
N VAL A 208 -3.63 -16.71 -21.70
CA VAL A 208 -4.35 -17.55 -22.66
C VAL A 208 -5.88 -17.44 -22.54
N ASP A 209 -6.40 -16.92 -21.42
CA ASP A 209 -7.83 -16.77 -21.21
C ASP A 209 -8.37 -15.58 -22.01
N PRO A 210 -9.21 -15.81 -23.03
CA PRO A 210 -9.67 -14.74 -23.88
C PRO A 210 -10.82 -13.93 -23.26
N MET A 211 -11.32 -14.29 -22.07
CA MET A 211 -12.23 -13.46 -21.27
C MET A 211 -11.48 -12.46 -20.39
N ARG A 212 -10.19 -12.72 -20.16
CA ARG A 212 -9.35 -11.97 -19.23
C ARG A 212 -7.97 -11.71 -19.86
N PRO A 213 -7.90 -11.03 -21.02
CA PRO A 213 -6.62 -10.67 -21.61
C PRO A 213 -5.83 -9.78 -20.63
N LEU A 214 -4.56 -10.11 -20.45
CA LEU A 214 -3.71 -9.49 -19.43
C LEU A 214 -2.92 -8.32 -20.01
N LEU A 215 -2.71 -7.29 -19.18
CA LEU A 215 -1.79 -6.22 -19.52
C LEU A 215 -0.34 -6.71 -19.52
N PRO A 216 0.52 -6.14 -20.36
CA PRO A 216 1.93 -6.48 -20.37
C PRO A 216 2.57 -6.04 -19.03
N PRO A 217 3.49 -6.84 -18.43
CA PRO A 217 3.99 -6.61 -17.08
C PRO A 217 4.56 -5.21 -16.83
N GLN A 218 5.11 -4.54 -17.85
CA GLN A 218 5.73 -3.21 -17.71
C GLN A 218 4.73 -2.12 -17.31
N SER A 219 3.43 -2.36 -17.51
CA SER A 219 2.36 -1.43 -17.13
C SER A 219 2.11 -1.39 -15.61
N LEU A 220 2.38 -2.48 -14.89
CA LEU A 220 2.19 -2.59 -13.44
C LEU A 220 3.49 -2.72 -12.66
N TRP A 221 4.57 -3.20 -13.27
CA TRP A 221 5.84 -3.41 -12.60
C TRP A 221 6.98 -2.73 -13.35
N LEU A 222 7.92 -2.16 -12.58
CA LEU A 222 9.21 -1.71 -13.07
C LEU A 222 10.03 -2.90 -13.53
N ARG A 223 10.79 -2.71 -14.61
CA ARG A 223 11.86 -3.64 -14.95
C ARG A 223 13.04 -3.47 -13.97
N VAL A 224 13.89 -4.48 -13.88
CA VAL A 224 15.12 -4.44 -13.06
C VAL A 224 16.01 -3.25 -13.46
N ASP A 225 16.17 -2.96 -14.75
CA ASP A 225 16.93 -1.80 -15.22
C ASP A 225 16.36 -0.46 -14.73
N GLU A 226 15.03 -0.33 -14.75
CA GLU A 226 14.32 0.86 -14.29
C GLU A 226 14.43 1.02 -12.76
N LEU A 227 14.28 -0.08 -12.01
CA LEU A 227 14.47 -0.09 -10.56
C LEU A 227 15.86 0.42 -10.16
N PHE A 228 16.92 -0.12 -10.77
CA PHE A 228 18.28 0.31 -10.46
C PHE A 228 18.61 1.70 -10.98
N SER A 229 17.92 2.18 -12.02
CA SER A 229 17.98 3.58 -12.45
C SER A 229 17.41 4.50 -11.36
N GLU A 230 16.22 4.21 -10.85
CA GLU A 230 15.60 5.00 -9.78
C GLU A 230 16.40 4.95 -8.48
N LEU A 231 16.93 3.79 -8.09
CA LEU A 231 17.72 3.64 -6.87
C LEU A 231 19.00 4.49 -6.86
N LYS A 232 19.53 4.91 -8.02
CA LYS A 232 20.71 5.80 -8.10
C LYS A 232 20.40 7.23 -7.66
N ASN A 233 19.13 7.64 -7.69
CA ASN A 233 18.70 8.97 -7.29
C ASN A 233 18.67 9.16 -5.77
N TRP A 234 18.84 8.07 -4.99
CA TRP A 234 18.68 8.07 -3.55
C TRP A 234 19.95 7.64 -2.82
N PRO A 235 20.32 8.29 -1.70
CA PRO A 235 21.40 7.80 -0.85
C PRO A 235 21.00 6.44 -0.27
N ARG A 236 21.94 5.49 -0.24
CA ARG A 236 21.66 4.10 0.09
C ARG A 236 22.72 3.46 0.99
N VAL A 237 22.27 2.84 2.08
CA VAL A 237 23.08 1.98 2.95
C VAL A 237 22.76 0.52 2.65
N GLN A 238 23.79 -0.30 2.46
CA GLN A 238 23.66 -1.73 2.21
C GLN A 238 24.08 -2.50 3.46
N LEU A 239 23.19 -3.33 3.99
CA LEU A 239 23.46 -4.20 5.12
C LEU A 239 23.88 -5.58 4.61
N LYS A 240 25.14 -5.91 4.90
CA LYS A 240 25.85 -7.10 4.42
C LYS A 240 26.20 -7.98 5.62
N THR A 241 26.07 -9.29 5.48
CA THR A 241 26.44 -10.25 6.54
C THR A 241 27.88 -10.71 6.39
N GLU A 242 28.41 -10.63 5.18
CA GLU A 242 29.80 -10.93 4.86
C GLU A 242 30.76 -9.81 5.31
N HIS A 243 32.00 -10.19 5.61
CA HIS A 243 33.06 -9.24 5.90
C HIS A 243 33.48 -8.51 4.62
N LEU A 244 33.42 -7.19 4.62
CA LEU A 244 33.74 -6.36 3.46
C LEU A 244 35.20 -5.91 3.45
N PRO A 245 35.82 -5.77 2.27
CA PRO A 245 37.14 -5.16 2.16
C PRO A 245 37.11 -3.69 2.58
N THR A 246 38.23 -3.20 3.11
CA THR A 246 38.38 -1.81 3.52
C THR A 246 38.33 -0.88 2.31
N LYS A 247 37.25 -0.10 2.21
CA LYS A 247 37.05 0.96 1.21
C LYS A 247 36.45 2.17 1.93
N ALA A 248 36.63 3.37 1.35
CA ALA A 248 36.12 4.61 1.97
C ALA A 248 34.61 4.58 2.27
N ALA A 249 33.82 3.89 1.45
CA ALA A 249 32.37 3.73 1.62
C ALA A 249 31.94 2.52 2.48
N ASN A 250 32.90 1.70 2.96
CA ASN A 250 32.62 0.46 3.68
C ASN A 250 33.07 0.56 5.14
N ALA A 251 32.19 0.17 6.07
CA ALA A 251 32.53 0.02 7.48
C ALA A 251 32.03 -1.32 8.02
N ASN A 252 32.94 -2.14 8.58
CA ASN A 252 32.58 -3.38 9.27
C ASN A 252 32.28 -3.08 10.74
N LEU A 253 31.04 -3.37 11.18
CA LEU A 253 30.53 -2.98 12.51
C LEU A 253 30.86 -3.97 13.65
N GLY A 254 31.54 -5.09 13.35
CA GLY A 254 32.05 -6.01 14.38
C GLY A 254 31.01 -6.90 15.06
N PHE A 255 29.81 -7.06 14.50
CA PHE A 255 28.82 -8.02 15.00
C PHE A 255 29.35 -9.46 14.85
N GLN A 256 29.30 -10.24 15.93
CA GLN A 256 29.73 -11.63 15.96
C GLN A 256 28.56 -12.53 16.32
N LYS A 257 28.58 -13.76 15.78
CA LYS A 257 27.63 -14.79 16.20
C LYS A 257 27.81 -15.08 17.69
N LEU A 258 26.71 -15.39 18.37
CA LEU A 258 26.78 -15.89 19.73
C LEU A 258 27.63 -17.17 19.75
N PRO A 259 28.48 -17.36 20.79
CA PRO A 259 29.21 -18.61 20.96
C PRO A 259 28.22 -19.76 21.19
N ASP A 260 28.68 -20.99 20.99
CA ASP A 260 27.89 -22.17 21.35
C ASP A 260 27.68 -22.19 22.89
N LEU A 261 26.43 -22.08 23.31
CA LEU A 261 26.01 -22.05 24.72
C LEU A 261 25.50 -23.43 25.19
N ALA A 262 25.67 -24.49 24.39
CA ALA A 262 25.30 -25.84 24.81
C ALA A 262 26.01 -26.22 26.12
N VAL A 263 25.24 -26.68 27.11
CA VAL A 263 25.76 -27.11 28.42
C VAL A 263 26.59 -28.38 28.23
N GLN A 264 27.92 -28.24 28.25
CA GLN A 264 28.83 -29.39 28.29
C GLN A 264 28.77 -30.05 29.68
N ALA A 265 27.94 -31.08 29.83
CA ALA A 265 27.70 -31.80 31.10
C ALA A 265 28.96 -32.45 31.72
N GLN A 266 30.08 -32.52 30.99
CA GLN A 266 31.34 -33.11 31.45
C GLN A 266 32.41 -32.10 31.92
N GLN A 267 32.16 -30.79 31.89
CA GLN A 267 33.11 -29.82 32.43
C GLN A 267 32.93 -29.62 33.95
N LYS A 268 33.87 -30.18 34.72
CA LYS A 268 33.96 -30.10 36.20
C LYS A 268 34.25 -28.70 36.76
N ARG A 269 34.36 -27.66 35.93
CA ARG A 269 34.53 -26.26 36.36
C ARG A 269 33.30 -25.45 35.96
N ARG A 270 32.39 -25.29 36.92
CA ARG A 270 31.04 -24.79 36.68
C ARG A 270 30.94 -23.27 36.46
N TRP A 271 31.95 -22.47 36.77
CA TRP A 271 31.89 -21.00 36.59
C TRP A 271 33.29 -20.43 36.48
N MET A 272 33.74 -20.09 35.25
CA MET A 272 34.80 -19.08 34.94
C MET A 272 35.23 -19.23 33.47
N ARG A 273 34.36 -18.85 32.53
CA ARG A 273 34.80 -18.35 31.20
C ARG A 273 33.72 -17.58 30.42
N CYS A 274 32.77 -16.97 31.11
CA CYS A 274 32.03 -15.84 30.55
C CYS A 274 32.71 -14.57 31.04
N VAL A 275 33.04 -13.66 30.13
CA VAL A 275 33.75 -12.38 30.34
C VAL A 275 35.28 -12.48 30.38
N SER A 276 35.90 -12.66 29.21
CA SER A 276 37.22 -12.06 28.90
C SER A 276 37.30 -11.66 27.43
N SER A 277 36.33 -10.87 26.97
CA SER A 277 36.49 -10.02 25.78
C SER A 277 35.56 -8.80 25.87
N SER A 278 35.57 -8.13 27.02
CA SER A 278 35.09 -6.76 27.13
C SER A 278 36.12 -5.82 26.49
N ARG A 279 35.97 -5.59 25.18
CA ARG A 279 36.21 -4.24 24.62
C ARG A 279 34.87 -3.77 24.06
N LEU A 280 34.02 -3.32 24.98
CA LEU A 280 33.04 -2.30 24.68
C LEU A 280 33.84 -1.07 24.25
N SER A 281 34.00 -0.88 22.95
CA SER A 281 34.49 0.38 22.38
C SER A 281 33.41 1.43 22.63
N THR A 282 33.56 2.15 23.73
CA THR A 282 32.88 3.42 23.99
C THR A 282 33.27 4.39 22.87
N VAL A 283 32.35 4.68 21.96
CA VAL A 283 32.49 5.79 21.01
C VAL A 283 32.36 7.08 21.82
N ARG A 284 33.49 7.66 22.23
CA ARG A 284 33.56 9.06 22.65
C ARG A 284 33.47 9.92 21.40
N TRP A 285 32.36 10.63 21.25
CA TRP A 285 32.31 11.82 20.41
C TRP A 285 33.26 12.86 21.01
N CYS A 286 34.30 13.22 20.27
CA CYS A 286 35.15 14.36 20.57
C CYS A 286 34.83 15.43 19.52
N SER A 287 34.17 16.51 19.94
CA SER A 287 33.94 17.68 19.11
C SER A 287 35.23 18.49 18.99
N ARG A 288 35.60 18.81 17.74
CA ARG A 288 36.25 20.06 17.38
C ARG A 288 35.56 20.61 16.15
#